data_AF-D8WJ64-F1
#
_entry.id   AF-D8WJ64-F1
#
_cell.length_a   1.000
_cell.length_b   1.000
_cell.length_c   1.000
_cell.angle_alpha   90.00
_cell.angle_beta   90.00
_cell.angle_gamma   90.00
#
_symmetry.space_group_name_H-M   'P 1'
#
loop_
_entity.id
_entity.type
_entity.pdbx_description
1 polymer ?
#
loop_
_entity_poly.entity_id
_entity_poly.type
_entity_poly.pdbx_seq_one_letter_code
_entity_poly.pdbx_strand_id
1 'polypeptide(L)'
;MNFETIFFFFFSSIALTSAIFVIYSTNTIYSAFFLILVFVNSTGLLLISEIEFISIMLIIIYVGAITVLFLFVIMMLDINVLIDKNNNNNFGYLPIIFLISFVFFLETFVMFSKIFTTYYHLIEQSFFKNDLFYNQVIYQLDNITNIETIGQILYSYYAFFFLAAGIILLIALIGAVTLTKKEKKKQNFLTKNLYKQLSRNSLQAVFNIKNKN
;
A
#
# COMPACT_ATOMS: atom_id res chain seq x y z
N MET A 1 -34.06 -6.48 8.18
CA MET A 1 -32.69 -6.04 7.84
C MET A 1 -32.78 -5.20 6.59
N ASN A 2 -32.21 -3.99 6.60
CA ASN A 2 -32.15 -3.14 5.41
C ASN A 2 -31.16 -3.75 4.41
N PHE A 3 -31.39 -3.57 3.11
CA PHE A 3 -30.48 -4.09 2.08
C PHE A 3 -29.03 -3.66 2.32
N GLU A 4 -28.81 -2.42 2.74
CA GLU A 4 -27.50 -1.88 3.15
C GLU A 4 -26.81 -2.72 4.25
N THR A 5 -27.55 -3.11 5.29
CA THR A 5 -26.99 -3.91 6.39
C THR A 5 -26.56 -5.31 5.93
N ILE A 6 -27.32 -5.90 4.99
CA ILE A 6 -26.98 -7.20 4.42
C ILE A 6 -25.70 -7.10 3.60
N PHE A 7 -25.59 -6.09 2.73
CA PHE A 7 -24.38 -5.84 1.95
C PHE A 7 -23.17 -5.52 2.83
N PHE A 8 -23.36 -4.75 3.91
CA PHE A 8 -22.30 -4.45 4.87
C PHE A 8 -21.72 -5.71 5.50
N PHE A 9 -22.57 -6.62 6.01
CA PHE A 9 -22.09 -7.88 6.59
C PHE A 9 -21.47 -8.81 5.54
N PHE A 10 -22.00 -8.81 4.32
CA PHE A 10 -21.43 -9.57 3.21
C PHE A 10 -20.01 -9.11 2.86
N PHE A 11 -19.82 -7.81 2.58
CA PHE A 11 -18.51 -7.25 2.22
C PHE A 11 -17.50 -7.33 3.38
N SER A 12 -17.92 -7.06 4.62
CA SER A 12 -17.01 -7.11 5.78
C SER A 12 -16.56 -8.53 6.11
N SER A 13 -17.45 -9.53 6.02
CA SER A 13 -17.10 -10.94 6.24
C SER A 13 -16.08 -11.43 5.20
N ILE A 14 -16.30 -11.10 3.92
CA ILE A 14 -15.36 -11.45 2.84
C ILE A 14 -14.03 -10.70 3.00
N ALA A 15 -14.05 -9.43 3.39
CA ALA A 15 -12.82 -8.67 3.63
C ALA A 15 -11.98 -9.29 4.77
N LEU A 16 -12.60 -9.68 5.88
CA LEU A 16 -11.91 -10.30 7.02
C LEU A 16 -11.34 -11.67 6.67
N THR A 17 -12.14 -12.53 6.06
CA THR A 17 -11.68 -13.87 5.63
C THR A 17 -10.54 -13.76 4.63
N SER A 18 -10.64 -12.84 3.66
CA SER A 18 -9.56 -12.59 2.70
C SER A 18 -8.29 -12.07 3.37
N ALA A 19 -8.40 -11.13 4.32
CA ALA A 19 -7.25 -10.60 5.06
C ALA A 19 -6.51 -11.70 5.85
N ILE A 20 -7.28 -12.64 6.43
CA ILE A 20 -6.73 -13.83 7.08
C ILE A 20 -5.95 -14.69 6.06
N PHE A 21 -6.52 -14.95 4.88
CA PHE A 21 -5.85 -15.73 3.83
C PHE A 21 -4.61 -15.05 3.24
N VAL A 22 -4.54 -13.71 3.21
CA VAL A 22 -3.33 -12.98 2.81
C VAL A 22 -2.13 -13.39 3.68
N ILE A 23 -2.32 -13.51 4.99
CA ILE A 23 -1.25 -13.82 5.96
C ILE A 23 -0.94 -15.32 5.99
N TYR A 24 -1.96 -16.17 5.88
CA TYR A 24 -1.78 -17.62 5.95
C TYR A 24 -1.23 -18.24 4.65
N SER A 25 -1.43 -17.61 3.50
CA SER A 25 -1.00 -18.18 2.22
C SER A 25 0.51 -18.27 2.11
N THR A 26 1.02 -19.48 1.86
CA THR A 26 2.45 -19.75 1.69
C THR A 26 3.00 -19.32 0.33
N ASN A 27 2.12 -19.15 -0.66
CA ASN A 27 2.50 -18.69 -1.99
C ASN A 27 2.19 -17.20 -2.13
N THR A 28 3.23 -16.41 -2.44
CA THR A 28 3.15 -14.96 -2.58
C THR A 28 2.13 -14.51 -3.62
N ILE A 29 1.96 -15.26 -4.72
CA ILE A 29 0.99 -14.92 -5.77
C ILE A 29 -0.43 -15.05 -5.23
N TYR A 30 -0.78 -16.15 -4.56
CA TYR A 30 -2.10 -16.31 -3.96
C TYR A 30 -2.36 -15.29 -2.86
N SER A 31 -1.36 -14.98 -2.03
CA SER A 31 -1.44 -13.89 -1.03
C SER A 31 -1.79 -12.54 -1.69
N ALA A 32 -1.16 -12.20 -2.82
CA ALA A 32 -1.45 -10.95 -3.54
C ALA A 32 -2.87 -10.90 -4.14
N PHE A 33 -3.40 -12.02 -4.65
CA PHE A 33 -4.79 -12.08 -5.12
C PHE A 33 -5.81 -11.88 -3.96
N PHE A 34 -5.55 -12.46 -2.79
CA PHE A 34 -6.39 -12.21 -1.62
C PHE A 34 -6.27 -10.74 -1.14
N LEU A 35 -5.12 -10.09 -1.32
CA LEU A 35 -4.98 -8.67 -1.00
C LEU A 35 -5.84 -7.80 -1.92
N ILE A 36 -5.87 -8.11 -3.23
CA ILE A 36 -6.77 -7.44 -4.17
C ILE A 36 -8.23 -7.61 -3.73
N LEU A 37 -8.61 -8.83 -3.35
CA LEU A 37 -9.95 -9.10 -2.86
C LEU A 37 -10.30 -8.27 -1.61
N VAL A 38 -9.36 -8.07 -0.66
CA VAL A 38 -9.57 -7.17 0.49
C VAL A 38 -9.87 -5.74 0.04
N PHE A 39 -9.08 -5.17 -0.87
CA PHE A 39 -9.29 -3.79 -1.33
C PHE A 39 -10.59 -3.61 -2.12
N VAL A 40 -11.00 -4.59 -2.92
CA VAL A 40 -12.30 -4.54 -3.63
C VAL A 40 -13.46 -4.55 -2.64
N ASN A 41 -13.43 -5.43 -1.63
CA ASN A 41 -14.48 -5.47 -0.60
C ASN A 41 -14.46 -4.21 0.29
N SER A 42 -13.27 -3.69 0.61
CA SER A 42 -13.13 -2.41 1.32
C SER A 42 -13.70 -1.25 0.53
N THR A 43 -13.61 -1.28 -0.81
CA THR A 43 -14.28 -0.27 -1.65
C THR A 43 -15.79 -0.38 -1.55
N GLY A 44 -16.34 -1.60 -1.56
CA GLY A 44 -17.76 -1.84 -1.33
C GLY A 44 -18.26 -1.26 0.00
N LEU A 45 -17.47 -1.41 1.07
CA LEU A 45 -17.78 -0.81 2.38
C LEU A 45 -17.77 0.72 2.37
N LEU A 46 -16.81 1.34 1.67
CA LEU A 46 -16.73 2.80 1.54
C LEU A 46 -17.88 3.36 0.67
N LEU A 47 -18.32 2.64 -0.37
CA LEU A 47 -19.48 3.02 -1.18
C LEU A 47 -20.77 2.99 -0.36
N ILE A 48 -20.95 1.98 0.50
CA ILE A 48 -22.09 1.92 1.42
C ILE A 48 -22.07 3.07 2.42
N SER A 49 -20.88 3.60 2.75
CA SER A 49 -20.72 4.75 3.65
C SER A 49 -20.93 6.10 2.94
N GLU A 50 -21.43 6.10 1.69
CA GLU A 50 -21.65 7.28 0.85
C GLU A 50 -20.39 8.09 0.51
N ILE A 51 -19.19 7.49 0.67
CA ILE A 51 -17.90 8.14 0.40
C ILE A 51 -17.41 7.77 -1.01
N GLU A 52 -18.13 8.22 -2.03
CA GLU A 52 -17.93 7.79 -3.42
C GLU A 52 -16.54 8.09 -3.98
N PHE A 53 -16.03 9.30 -3.80
CA PHE A 53 -14.74 9.71 -4.36
C PHE A 53 -13.58 8.87 -3.82
N ILE A 54 -13.52 8.70 -2.50
CA ILE A 54 -12.45 7.93 -1.84
C ILE A 54 -12.57 6.44 -2.19
N SER A 55 -13.79 5.93 -2.35
CA SER A 55 -14.04 4.56 -2.82
C SER A 55 -13.42 4.31 -4.19
N ILE A 56 -13.70 5.18 -5.16
CA ILE A 56 -13.16 5.05 -6.52
C ILE A 56 -11.63 5.19 -6.52
N MET A 57 -11.09 6.11 -5.71
CA MET A 57 -9.64 6.27 -5.52
C MET A 57 -8.98 5.01 -4.96
N LEU A 58 -9.65 4.27 -4.06
CA LEU A 58 -9.16 3.00 -3.53
C LEU A 58 -8.97 1.97 -4.65
N ILE A 59 -9.92 1.86 -5.57
CA ILE A 59 -9.80 0.96 -6.74
C ILE A 59 -8.66 1.42 -7.64
N ILE A 60 -8.61 2.70 -8.04
CA ILE A 60 -7.64 3.16 -9.03
C ILE A 60 -6.20 3.03 -8.51
N ILE A 61 -5.96 3.50 -7.29
CA ILE A 61 -4.59 3.56 -6.73
C ILE A 61 -4.18 2.23 -6.13
N TYR A 62 -4.97 1.67 -5.21
CA TYR A 62 -4.55 0.48 -4.48
C TYR A 62 -4.71 -0.77 -5.33
N VAL A 63 -5.91 -1.03 -5.87
CA VAL A 63 -6.15 -2.21 -6.71
C VAL A 63 -5.45 -2.09 -8.07
N GLY A 64 -5.58 -0.92 -8.73
CA GLY A 64 -5.12 -0.71 -10.09
C GLY A 64 -3.60 -0.55 -10.21
N ALA A 65 -3.00 0.39 -9.47
CA ALA A 65 -1.58 0.70 -9.60
C ALA A 65 -0.71 -0.12 -8.64
N ILE A 66 -0.94 0.00 -7.33
CA ILE A 66 -0.01 -0.52 -6.31
C ILE A 66 0.01 -2.05 -6.30
N THR A 67 -1.14 -2.71 -6.18
CA THR A 67 -1.17 -4.18 -6.09
C THR A 67 -0.80 -4.87 -7.40
N VAL A 68 -1.11 -4.27 -8.55
CA VAL A 68 -0.69 -4.81 -9.86
C VAL A 68 0.81 -4.68 -10.05
N LEU A 69 1.41 -3.53 -9.69
CA LEU A 69 2.87 -3.38 -9.69
C LEU A 69 3.51 -4.41 -8.76
N PHE A 70 2.95 -4.60 -7.58
CA PHE A 70 3.42 -5.61 -6.64
C PHE A 70 3.34 -7.02 -7.24
N LEU A 71 2.22 -7.39 -7.89
CA LEU A 71 2.06 -8.66 -8.60
C LEU A 71 3.16 -8.89 -9.65
N PHE A 72 3.45 -7.89 -10.49
CA PHE A 72 4.53 -7.99 -11.46
C PHE A 72 5.90 -8.22 -10.79
N VAL A 73 6.18 -7.49 -9.72
CA VAL A 73 7.45 -7.60 -8.98
C VAL A 73 7.60 -8.99 -8.36
N ILE A 74 6.58 -9.51 -7.67
CA ILE A 74 6.67 -10.83 -7.03
C ILE A 74 6.72 -11.98 -8.04
N MET A 75 6.14 -11.83 -9.22
CA MET A 75 6.21 -12.85 -10.28
C MET A 75 7.59 -12.89 -10.95
N MET A 76 8.26 -11.74 -11.05
CA MET A 76 9.62 -11.66 -11.61
C MET A 76 10.68 -12.16 -10.59
N LEU A 77 10.36 -12.15 -9.31
CA LEU A 77 11.24 -12.62 -8.24
C LEU A 77 10.98 -14.11 -7.98
N ASP A 78 12.02 -14.94 -8.08
CA ASP A 78 11.93 -16.34 -7.62
C ASP A 78 12.03 -16.39 -6.08
N ILE A 79 10.88 -16.37 -5.41
CA ILE A 79 10.79 -16.31 -3.93
C ILE A 79 11.03 -17.71 -3.30
N ASN A 80 11.23 -18.75 -4.11
CA ASN A 80 11.28 -20.15 -3.69
C ASN A 80 12.61 -20.61 -3.04
N VAL A 81 13.56 -19.72 -2.73
CA VAL A 81 14.94 -20.11 -2.35
C VAL A 81 15.19 -20.17 -0.82
N LEU A 82 14.24 -19.77 0.03
CA LEU A 82 14.52 -19.54 1.47
C LEU A 82 13.86 -20.53 2.44
N ILE A 83 12.99 -21.45 1.99
CA ILE A 83 12.22 -22.32 2.89
C ILE A 83 12.98 -23.62 3.25
N ASP A 84 13.89 -24.08 2.40
CA ASP A 84 14.53 -25.40 2.56
C ASP A 84 15.78 -25.43 3.47
N LYS A 85 16.27 -24.30 3.99
CA LYS A 85 17.55 -24.25 4.72
C LYS A 85 17.47 -24.10 6.23
N ASN A 86 16.28 -24.07 6.82
CA ASN A 86 16.15 -23.86 8.27
C ASN A 86 15.00 -24.67 8.87
N ASN A 87 15.10 -26.00 8.78
CA ASN A 87 14.26 -26.94 9.52
C ASN A 87 14.67 -27.03 11.00
N ASN A 88 15.00 -25.88 11.61
CA ASN A 88 15.15 -25.74 13.05
C ASN A 88 13.90 -25.00 13.52
N ASN A 89 12.99 -25.73 14.18
CA ASN A 89 11.74 -25.27 14.77
C ASN A 89 11.95 -24.13 15.78
N ASN A 90 12.24 -22.92 15.29
CA ASN A 90 12.38 -21.74 16.12
C ASN A 90 11.03 -21.01 16.19
N PHE A 91 10.02 -21.69 16.74
CA PHE A 91 8.76 -21.08 17.18
C PHE A 91 8.95 -20.05 18.30
N GLY A 92 10.18 -19.77 18.73
CA GLY A 92 10.51 -18.94 19.89
C GLY A 92 10.01 -17.49 19.81
N TYR A 93 9.77 -16.95 18.62
CA TYR A 93 9.21 -15.60 18.44
C TYR A 93 7.71 -15.58 18.11
N LEU A 94 7.06 -16.73 17.89
CA LEU A 94 5.61 -16.77 17.72
C LEU A 94 4.84 -16.29 18.98
N PRO A 95 5.21 -16.67 20.23
CA PRO A 95 4.49 -16.20 21.40
C PRO A 95 4.67 -14.71 21.64
N ILE A 96 5.83 -14.13 21.30
CA ILE A 96 6.04 -12.68 21.47
C ILE A 96 5.21 -11.87 20.46
N ILE A 97 5.10 -12.33 19.21
CA ILE A 97 4.27 -11.69 18.18
C ILE A 97 2.79 -11.76 18.56
N PHE A 98 2.34 -12.91 19.07
CA PHE A 98 0.97 -13.07 19.54
C PHE A 98 0.67 -12.12 20.71
N LEU A 99 1.59 -11.99 21.68
CA LEU A 99 1.42 -11.11 22.84
C LEU A 99 1.34 -9.63 22.41
N ILE A 100 2.23 -9.18 21.52
CA ILE A 100 2.18 -7.82 20.96
C ILE A 100 0.85 -7.58 20.23
N SER A 101 0.45 -8.48 19.33
CA SER A 101 -0.77 -8.32 18.55
C SER A 101 -2.02 -8.32 19.45
N PHE A 102 -2.02 -9.14 20.50
CA PHE A 102 -3.09 -9.19 21.50
C PHE A 102 -3.20 -7.88 22.29
N VAL A 103 -2.08 -7.29 22.72
CA VAL A 103 -2.08 -6.00 23.42
C VAL A 103 -2.62 -4.88 22.52
N PHE A 104 -2.16 -4.80 21.27
CA PHE A 104 -2.69 -3.83 20.30
C PHE A 104 -4.18 -4.03 20.03
N PHE A 105 -4.63 -5.28 19.88
CA PHE A 105 -6.05 -5.58 19.69
C PHE A 105 -6.88 -5.13 20.90
N LEU A 106 -6.39 -5.37 22.12
CA LEU A 106 -7.08 -4.97 23.35
C LEU A 106 -7.15 -3.45 23.46
N GLU A 107 -6.07 -2.73 23.13
CA GLU A 107 -6.05 -1.26 23.14
C GLU A 107 -7.06 -0.67 22.14
N THR A 108 -7.07 -1.17 20.90
CA THR A 108 -8.03 -0.72 19.88
C THR A 108 -9.48 -1.05 20.29
N PHE A 109 -9.71 -2.20 20.91
CA PHE A 109 -11.03 -2.57 21.44
C PHE A 109 -11.50 -1.67 22.58
N VAL A 110 -10.61 -1.32 23.51
CA VAL A 110 -10.91 -0.37 24.60
C VAL A 110 -11.22 1.02 24.05
N MET A 111 -10.43 1.51 23.10
CA MET A 111 -10.69 2.81 22.46
C MET A 111 -12.03 2.81 21.73
N PHE A 112 -12.35 1.74 21.01
CA PHE A 112 -13.62 1.60 20.31
C PHE A 112 -14.82 1.57 21.28
N SER A 113 -14.74 0.78 22.35
CA SER A 113 -15.82 0.72 23.36
C SER A 113 -16.02 2.06 24.09
N LYS A 114 -14.93 2.80 24.35
CA LYS A 114 -15.00 4.14 24.95
C LYS A 114 -15.62 5.16 24.00
N ILE A 115 -15.24 5.13 22.71
CA ILE A 115 -15.88 5.97 21.68
C ILE A 115 -17.38 5.69 21.63
N PHE A 116 -17.76 4.41 21.62
CA PHE A 116 -19.14 3.97 21.52
C PHE A 116 -19.93 4.48 22.73
N THR A 117 -19.50 4.16 23.95
CA THR A 117 -20.17 4.61 25.19
C THR A 117 -20.29 6.14 25.30
N THR A 118 -19.25 6.87 24.94
CA THR A 118 -19.27 8.34 24.92
C THR A 118 -20.25 8.87 23.87
N TYR A 119 -20.29 8.24 22.69
CA TYR A 119 -21.21 8.61 21.60
C TYR A 119 -22.69 8.39 21.99
N TYR A 120 -23.02 7.25 22.62
CA TYR A 120 -24.40 7.01 23.11
C TYR A 120 -24.81 8.01 24.19
N HIS A 121 -23.90 8.39 25.09
CA HIS A 121 -24.19 9.38 26.13
C HIS A 121 -24.41 10.79 25.54
N LEU A 122 -23.67 11.17 24.50
CA LEU A 122 -23.85 12.45 23.81
C LEU A 122 -25.17 12.51 23.04
N ILE A 123 -25.58 11.39 22.44
CA ILE A 123 -26.88 11.25 21.76
C ILE A 123 -28.05 11.36 22.76
N GLU A 124 -28.01 10.68 23.90
CA GLU A 124 -29.11 10.81 24.88
C GLU A 124 -29.29 12.25 25.40
N GLN A 125 -28.22 13.05 25.44
CA GLN A 125 -28.30 14.46 25.84
C GLN A 125 -28.69 15.43 24.71
N SER A 126 -28.36 15.15 23.45
CA SER A 126 -28.71 16.02 22.31
C SER A 126 -30.14 15.81 21.79
N PHE A 127 -30.71 14.61 21.95
CA PHE A 127 -32.03 14.28 21.39
C PHE A 127 -33.22 15.01 22.05
N PHE A 128 -33.03 15.70 23.19
CA PHE A 128 -34.10 16.44 23.87
C PHE A 128 -34.09 17.97 23.64
N LYS A 129 -33.18 18.53 22.83
CA LYS A 129 -33.14 19.98 22.58
C LYS A 129 -32.57 20.34 21.19
N ASN A 130 -33.47 20.42 20.19
CA ASN A 130 -33.41 21.33 19.03
C ASN A 130 -33.16 20.79 17.59
N ASP A 131 -33.53 19.56 17.20
CA ASP A 131 -33.08 19.04 15.88
C ASP A 131 -34.13 18.70 14.79
N LEU A 132 -35.42 19.01 14.94
CA LEU A 132 -36.38 18.59 13.90
C LEU A 132 -36.53 19.54 12.70
N PHE A 133 -36.13 20.81 12.76
CA PHE A 133 -36.36 21.77 11.66
C PHE A 133 -35.09 22.34 11.00
N TYR A 134 -33.95 22.38 11.70
CA TYR A 134 -32.73 23.03 11.15
C TYR A 134 -31.91 22.09 10.25
N ASN A 135 -31.89 20.79 10.55
CA ASN A 135 -31.08 19.84 9.80
C ASN A 135 -31.69 19.51 8.42
N GLN A 136 -33.01 19.44 8.27
CA GLN A 136 -33.65 19.09 6.98
C GLN A 136 -33.41 20.11 5.87
N VAL A 137 -33.33 21.41 6.18
CA VAL A 137 -33.18 22.48 5.17
C VAL A 137 -31.76 22.55 4.63
N ILE A 138 -30.74 22.28 5.46
CA ILE A 138 -29.33 22.32 5.04
C ILE A 138 -29.01 21.18 4.07
N TYR A 139 -29.53 19.97 4.29
CA TYR A 139 -29.34 18.83 3.38
C TYR A 139 -30.06 18.98 2.03
N GLN A 140 -31.06 19.87 1.92
CA GLN A 140 -31.78 20.11 0.67
C GLN A 140 -31.13 21.21 -0.21
N LEU A 141 -30.24 22.03 0.37
CA LEU A 141 -29.62 23.17 -0.32
C LEU A 141 -28.22 22.86 -0.86
N ASP A 142 -27.53 21.87 -0.31
CA ASP A 142 -26.13 21.58 -0.63
C ASP A 142 -25.99 20.30 -1.47
N ASN A 143 -26.33 20.39 -2.75
CA ASN A 143 -26.05 19.36 -3.77
C ASN A 143 -24.57 19.34 -4.18
N ILE A 144 -23.65 19.66 -3.27
CA ILE A 144 -22.22 19.70 -3.57
C ILE A 144 -21.71 18.27 -3.55
N THR A 145 -21.09 17.86 -4.65
CA THR A 145 -20.52 16.52 -4.76
C THR A 145 -19.34 16.33 -3.79
N ASN A 146 -19.14 15.10 -3.30
CA ASN A 146 -18.00 14.77 -2.43
C ASN A 146 -16.63 15.18 -3.02
N ILE A 147 -16.50 15.14 -4.35
CA ILE A 147 -15.26 15.51 -5.02
C ILE A 147 -15.04 17.03 -5.00
N GLU A 148 -16.12 17.81 -5.11
CA GLU A 148 -16.05 19.26 -5.06
C GLU A 148 -15.72 19.76 -3.65
N THR A 149 -16.36 19.20 -2.62
CA THR A 149 -16.06 19.58 -1.22
C THR A 149 -14.60 19.30 -0.86
N ILE A 150 -14.10 18.09 -1.20
CA ILE A 150 -12.71 17.72 -0.97
C ILE A 150 -11.78 18.63 -1.77
N GLY A 151 -12.10 18.95 -3.03
CA GLY A 151 -11.32 19.85 -3.87
C GLY A 151 -11.20 21.25 -3.26
N GLN A 152 -12.32 21.85 -2.85
CA GLN A 152 -12.33 23.18 -2.23
C GLN A 152 -11.46 23.23 -0.97
N ILE A 153 -11.58 22.22 -0.10
CA ILE A 153 -10.81 22.13 1.14
C ILE A 153 -9.31 21.92 0.84
N LEU A 154 -8.98 21.03 -0.08
CA LEU A 154 -7.61 20.66 -0.43
C LEU A 154 -6.85 21.84 -1.06
N TYR A 155 -7.49 22.57 -1.97
CA TYR A 155 -6.85 23.69 -2.68
C TYR A 155 -6.89 25.01 -1.91
N SER A 156 -7.81 25.20 -0.96
CA SER A 156 -7.90 26.44 -0.17
C SER A 156 -7.12 26.36 1.15
N TYR A 157 -7.42 25.35 1.98
CA TYR A 157 -6.87 25.26 3.34
C TYR A 157 -5.63 24.38 3.41
N TYR A 158 -5.61 23.25 2.69
CA TYR A 158 -4.52 22.27 2.74
C TYR A 158 -3.57 22.34 1.55
N ALA A 159 -3.52 23.48 0.84
CA ALA A 159 -2.69 23.67 -0.36
C ALA A 159 -1.21 23.33 -0.11
N PHE A 160 -0.70 23.65 1.09
CA PHE A 160 0.67 23.32 1.47
C PHE A 160 0.93 21.81 1.54
N PHE A 161 0.02 21.03 2.15
CA PHE A 161 0.14 19.58 2.21
C PHE A 161 0.00 18.94 0.83
N PHE A 162 -0.86 19.49 -0.04
CA PHE A 162 -0.99 19.07 -1.42
C PHE A 162 0.32 19.26 -2.21
N LEU A 163 0.97 20.42 -2.06
CA LEU A 163 2.29 20.67 -2.66
C LEU A 163 3.37 19.74 -2.10
N ALA A 164 3.37 19.49 -0.79
CA ALA A 164 4.28 18.55 -0.15
C ALA A 164 4.12 17.13 -0.70
N ALA A 165 2.87 16.67 -0.92
CA ALA A 165 2.60 15.38 -1.55
C ALA A 165 3.14 15.32 -2.99
N GLY A 166 3.06 16.42 -3.75
CA GLY A 166 3.67 16.53 -5.08
C GLY A 166 5.20 16.38 -5.06
N ILE A 167 5.87 16.97 -4.06
CA ILE A 167 7.32 16.80 -3.85
C ILE A 167 7.66 15.35 -3.50
N ILE A 168 6.85 14.69 -2.67
CA ILE A 168 7.04 13.28 -2.32
C ILE A 168 6.93 12.39 -3.57
N LEU A 169 5.95 12.62 -4.44
CA LEU A 169 5.80 11.89 -5.70
C LEU A 169 7.00 12.09 -6.63
N LEU A 170 7.52 13.32 -6.71
CA LEU A 170 8.71 13.64 -7.50
C LEU A 170 9.95 12.91 -6.96
N ILE A 171 10.15 12.90 -5.64
CA ILE A 171 11.26 12.18 -5.00
C ILE A 171 11.11 10.67 -5.23
N ALA A 172 9.91 10.12 -5.12
CA ALA A 172 9.65 8.70 -5.39
C ALA A 172 10.01 8.32 -6.84
N LEU A 173 9.65 9.16 -7.82
CA LEU A 173 9.99 8.94 -9.22
C LEU A 173 11.50 9.00 -9.46
N ILE A 174 12.19 10.03 -8.94
CA ILE A 174 13.65 10.15 -9.07
C ILE A 174 14.34 8.97 -8.40
N GLY A 175 13.89 8.57 -7.21
CA GLY A 175 14.41 7.42 -6.47
C GLY A 175 14.25 6.11 -7.26
N ALA A 176 13.07 5.85 -7.80
CA ALA A 176 12.82 4.64 -8.59
C ALA A 176 13.69 4.59 -9.87
N VAL A 177 13.81 5.71 -10.59
CA VAL A 177 14.59 5.78 -11.84
C VAL A 177 16.09 5.64 -11.57
N THR A 178 16.61 6.30 -10.54
CA THR A 178 18.04 6.23 -10.21
C THR A 178 18.44 4.84 -9.71
N LEU A 179 17.57 4.17 -8.95
CA LEU A 179 17.85 2.82 -8.42
C LEU A 179 17.77 1.73 -9.49
N THR A 180 16.91 1.89 -10.50
CA THR A 180 16.78 0.93 -11.61
C THR A 180 17.82 1.12 -12.71
N LYS A 181 18.49 2.28 -12.75
CA LYS A 181 19.56 2.58 -13.71
C LYS A 181 20.78 1.70 -13.47
N LYS A 182 20.88 0.58 -14.20
CA LYS A 182 22.07 -0.29 -14.17
C LYS A 182 23.30 0.48 -14.66
N GLU A 183 24.29 0.64 -13.79
CA GLU A 183 25.61 1.14 -14.19
C GLU A 183 26.31 0.11 -15.08
N LYS A 184 26.64 0.47 -16.32
CA LYS A 184 27.48 -0.33 -17.23
C LYS A 184 28.96 -0.33 -16.82
N LYS A 185 29.28 -0.56 -15.54
CA LYS A 185 30.67 -0.54 -15.04
C LYS A 185 31.53 -1.66 -15.64
N LYS A 186 30.96 -2.84 -15.91
CA LYS A 186 31.71 -4.01 -16.41
C LYS A 186 31.99 -3.96 -17.92
N GLN A 187 31.10 -3.36 -18.72
CA GLN A 187 31.35 -3.15 -20.16
C GLN A 187 32.44 -2.10 -20.39
N ASN A 188 32.52 -1.05 -19.54
CA ASN A 188 33.52 0.00 -19.67
C ASN A 188 34.98 -0.46 -19.47
N PHE A 189 35.26 -1.59 -18.79
CA PHE A 189 36.63 -2.11 -18.71
C PHE A 189 37.08 -2.78 -20.02
N LEU A 190 36.18 -3.48 -20.71
CA LEU A 190 36.47 -4.10 -22.00
C LEU A 190 36.48 -3.06 -23.13
N THR A 191 35.59 -2.05 -23.07
CA THR A 191 35.46 -1.03 -24.11
C THR A 191 36.40 0.17 -23.96
N LYS A 192 36.92 0.47 -22.75
CA LYS A 192 37.86 1.60 -22.52
C LYS A 192 39.10 1.55 -23.40
N ASN A 193 39.50 0.35 -23.80
CA ASN A 193 40.69 0.12 -24.59
C ASN A 193 40.36 -0.65 -25.88
N LEU A 194 39.16 -0.47 -26.46
CA LEU A 194 38.83 -1.07 -27.77
C LEU A 194 39.85 -0.66 -28.83
N TYR A 195 40.21 0.62 -28.89
CA TYR A 195 41.26 1.10 -29.80
C TYR A 195 42.61 0.44 -29.52
N LYS A 196 42.99 0.26 -28.25
CA LYS A 196 44.23 -0.41 -27.84
C LYS A 196 44.20 -1.92 -28.12
N GLN A 197 43.03 -2.54 -28.15
CA GLN A 197 42.83 -3.96 -28.48
C GLN A 197 42.86 -4.17 -30.00
N LEU A 198 42.23 -3.29 -30.77
CA LEU A 198 42.21 -3.32 -32.23
C LEU A 198 43.56 -2.91 -32.84
N SER A 199 44.34 -2.06 -32.16
CA SER A 199 45.69 -1.68 -32.58
C SER A 199 46.77 -2.72 -32.22
N ARG A 200 46.42 -3.88 -31.63
CA ARG A 200 47.41 -4.91 -31.31
C ARG A 200 47.92 -5.53 -32.60
N ASN A 201 49.19 -5.30 -32.90
CA ASN A 201 49.88 -5.94 -34.02
C ASN A 201 50.61 -7.21 -33.52
N SER A 202 50.79 -8.22 -34.37
CA SER A 202 51.39 -9.52 -34.01
C SER A 202 52.82 -9.39 -33.45
N LEU A 203 53.54 -8.34 -33.88
CA LEU A 203 54.88 -7.99 -33.40
C LEU A 203 54.92 -7.58 -31.92
N GLN A 204 53.80 -7.11 -31.35
CA GLN A 204 53.69 -6.68 -29.95
C GLN A 204 53.06 -7.76 -29.05
N ALA A 205 52.84 -8.98 -29.56
CA ALA A 205 52.21 -10.05 -28.81
C ALA A 205 53.18 -10.79 -27.86
N VAL A 206 54.48 -10.76 -28.15
CA VAL A 206 55.52 -11.44 -27.38
C VAL A 206 56.21 -10.43 -26.47
N PHE A 207 55.91 -10.48 -25.18
CA PHE A 207 56.65 -9.73 -24.16
C PHE A 207 57.66 -10.66 -23.50
N ASN A 208 58.94 -10.35 -23.63
CA ASN A 208 59.99 -11.12 -22.96
C ASN A 208 60.02 -10.70 -21.48
N ILE A 209 59.67 -11.61 -20.57
CA ILE A 209 59.47 -11.33 -19.13
C ILE A 209 60.81 -11.00 -18.41
N LYS A 210 61.95 -11.06 -19.11
CA LYS A 210 63.27 -11.05 -18.49
C LYS A 210 63.85 -9.69 -18.08
N ASN A 211 63.21 -8.56 -18.39
CA ASN A 211 63.64 -7.25 -17.90
C ASN A 211 62.53 -6.61 -17.06
N LYS A 212 62.43 -7.08 -15.82
CA LYS A 212 61.72 -6.38 -14.74
C LYS A 212 62.67 -6.28 -13.55
N ASN A 213 63.61 -5.34 -13.66
CA ASN A 213 64.32 -4.73 -12.55
C ASN A 213 64.12 -3.23 -12.67
#